data_AF-A0A8J7HHT4-F1
#
_entry.id   AF-A0A8J7HHT4-F1
#
_cell.length_a   1.000
_cell.length_b   1.000
_cell.length_c   1.000
_cell.angle_alpha   90.00
_cell.angle_beta   90.00
_cell.angle_gamma   90.00
#
_symmetry.space_group_name_H-M   'P 1'
#
loop_
_entity.id
_entity.type
_entity.pdbx_description
1 polymer ?
#
loop_
_entity_poly.entity_id
_entity_poly.type
_entity_poly.pdbx_seq_one_letter_code
_entity_poly.pdbx_strand_id
1 'polypeptide(L)'
;MALSLISVRILSNSYHCGRALTSLSLPESCIVLGIVRNNQVIQASAEPIIWYGDYILAVALNSASVPMLSFVLNKKHPIHYSPKECFIKNSTI
;
A
#
# COMPACT_ATOMS: atom_id res chain seq x y z
N MET A 1 23.93 -8.76 2.16
CA MET A 1 22.66 -8.72 1.39
C MET A 1 22.07 -7.33 1.60
N ALA A 2 21.92 -6.55 0.53
CA ALA A 2 21.40 -5.18 0.62
C ALA A 2 19.88 -5.19 0.47
N LEU A 3 19.18 -4.73 1.50
CA LEU A 3 17.71 -4.63 1.54
C LEU A 3 17.31 -3.20 1.17
N SER A 4 16.19 -3.03 0.47
CA SER A 4 15.64 -1.71 0.14
C SER A 4 14.27 -1.54 0.75
N LEU A 5 14.13 -0.60 1.68
CA LEU A 5 12.84 -0.16 2.22
C LEU A 5 12.21 0.86 1.28
N ILE A 6 10.93 0.67 0.97
CA ILE A 6 10.15 1.63 0.22
C ILE A 6 8.87 1.99 0.99
N SER A 7 8.41 3.22 0.76
CA SER A 7 7.14 3.71 1.25
C SER A 7 6.32 4.26 0.09
N VAL A 8 5.08 3.79 -0.07
CA VAL A 8 4.18 4.26 -1.14
C VAL A 8 2.92 4.84 -0.51
N ARG A 9 2.61 6.10 -0.86
CA ARG A 9 1.39 6.77 -0.41
C ARG A 9 0.18 6.29 -1.21
N ILE A 10 -0.89 5.92 -0.53
CA ILE A 10 -2.14 5.48 -1.12
C ILE A 10 -3.00 6.69 -1.48
N LEU A 11 -3.18 6.88 -2.78
CA LEU A 11 -4.03 7.95 -3.33
C LEU A 11 -5.47 7.48 -3.51
N SER A 12 -6.39 8.42 -3.72
CA SER A 12 -7.84 8.18 -3.79
C SER A 12 -8.26 7.32 -4.99
N ASN A 13 -7.39 7.11 -5.96
CA ASN A 13 -7.60 6.21 -7.09
C ASN A 13 -6.70 4.97 -7.06
N SER A 14 -6.07 4.67 -5.93
CA SER A 14 -5.28 3.45 -5.76
C SER A 14 -6.18 2.22 -5.93
N TYR A 15 -5.67 1.23 -6.65
CA TYR A 15 -6.31 -0.07 -6.82
C TYR A 15 -6.41 -0.87 -5.50
N HIS A 16 -5.60 -0.50 -4.51
CA HIS A 16 -5.44 -1.24 -3.26
C HIS A 16 -6.35 -0.74 -2.13
N CYS A 17 -6.99 0.41 -2.29
CA CYS A 17 -7.94 0.94 -1.31
C CYS A 17 -9.07 -0.06 -1.03
N GLY A 18 -9.42 -0.21 0.24
CA GLY A 18 -10.49 -1.10 0.71
C GLY A 18 -10.08 -2.58 0.83
N ARG A 19 -8.83 -2.94 0.51
CA ARG A 19 -8.33 -4.32 0.62
C ARG A 19 -7.52 -4.54 1.88
N ALA A 20 -7.54 -5.76 2.41
CA ALA A 20 -6.63 -6.15 3.48
C ALA A 20 -5.17 -6.10 2.98
N LEU A 21 -4.25 -5.62 3.82
CA LEU A 21 -2.84 -5.47 3.45
C LEU A 21 -2.19 -6.80 3.03
N THR A 22 -2.56 -7.89 3.70
CA THR A 22 -2.10 -9.25 3.41
C THR A 22 -2.60 -9.82 2.08
N SER A 23 -3.61 -9.20 1.46
CA SER A 23 -4.13 -9.61 0.14
C SER A 23 -3.33 -9.07 -1.04
N LEU A 24 -2.30 -8.24 -0.79
CA LEU A 24 -1.44 -7.69 -1.84
C LEU A 24 -0.59 -8.78 -2.49
N SER A 25 -0.76 -8.96 -3.79
CA SER A 25 0.15 -9.79 -4.59
C SER A 25 1.45 -9.02 -4.85
N LEU A 26 2.51 -9.37 -4.12
CA LEU A 26 3.83 -8.76 -4.29
C LEU A 26 4.70 -9.56 -5.27
N PRO A 27 5.69 -8.92 -5.91
CA PRO A 27 6.73 -9.62 -6.65
C PRO A 27 7.54 -10.55 -5.74
N GLU A 28 8.24 -11.51 -6.35
CA GLU A 28 9.18 -12.36 -5.61
C GLU A 28 10.21 -11.55 -4.84
N SER A 29 10.65 -12.10 -3.69
CA SER A 29 11.64 -11.46 -2.83
C SER A 29 11.21 -10.07 -2.30
N CYS A 30 9.90 -9.82 -2.20
CA CYS A 30 9.35 -8.60 -1.60
C CYS A 30 8.40 -8.93 -0.44
N ILE A 31 8.41 -8.10 0.60
CA ILE A 31 7.63 -8.31 1.82
C ILE A 31 6.93 -7.01 2.20
N VAL A 32 5.64 -7.06 2.54
CA VAL A 32 4.93 -5.92 3.15
C VAL A 32 5.15 -5.97 4.66
N LEU A 33 5.58 -4.86 5.25
CA LEU A 33 5.82 -4.77 6.70
C LEU A 33 4.57 -4.28 7.43
N GLY A 34 3.81 -3.39 6.81
CA GLY A 34 2.69 -2.71 7.44
C GLY A 34 2.27 -1.46 6.69
N ILE A 35 1.45 -0.65 7.35
CA ILE A 35 1.09 0.69 6.91
C ILE A 35 1.46 1.74 7.96
N VAL A 36 1.74 2.96 7.52
CA VAL A 36 1.75 4.14 8.40
C VAL A 36 0.44 4.88 8.22
N ARG A 37 -0.28 5.05 9.33
CA ARG A 37 -1.53 5.83 9.41
C ARG A 37 -1.44 6.73 10.63
N ASN A 38 -1.73 8.02 10.47
CA ASN A 38 -1.67 9.00 11.57
C ASN A 38 -0.34 8.96 12.35
N ASN A 39 0.78 8.88 11.63
CA ASN A 39 2.14 8.77 12.19
C ASN A 39 2.39 7.53 13.07
N GLN A 40 1.54 6.50 12.97
CA GLN A 40 1.72 5.22 13.67
C GLN A 40 1.90 4.09 12.66
N VAL A 41 2.83 3.17 12.97
CA VAL A 41 3.02 1.96 12.18
C VAL A 41 2.03 0.90 12.65
N ILE A 42 1.20 0.44 11.74
CA ILE A 42 0.31 -0.71 11.93
C ILE A 42 0.93 -1.89 11.19
N GLN A 43 1.28 -2.94 11.93
CA GLN A 43 1.95 -4.11 11.38
C GLN A 43 1.05 -4.89 10.43
N ALA A 44 1.63 -5.54 9.43
CA ALA A 44 0.88 -6.37 8.49
C ALA A 44 0.16 -7.54 9.16
N SER A 45 0.69 -8.06 10.27
CA SER A 45 0.09 -9.12 11.08
C SER A 45 -1.25 -8.72 11.73
N ALA A 46 -1.52 -7.42 11.88
CA ALA A 46 -2.82 -6.93 12.34
C ALA A 46 -3.89 -6.91 11.23
N GLU A 47 -3.55 -7.39 10.04
CA GLU A 47 -4.39 -7.44 8.83
C GLU A 47 -5.14 -6.13 8.54
N PRO A 48 -4.46 -4.97 8.54
CA PRO A 48 -5.14 -3.70 8.36
C PRO A 48 -5.75 -3.59 6.96
N ILE A 49 -6.93 -2.98 6.89
CA ILE A 49 -7.52 -2.56 5.61
C ILE A 49 -6.80 -1.29 5.14
N ILE A 50 -6.35 -1.28 3.89
CA ILE A 50 -5.65 -0.17 3.24
C ILE A 50 -6.65 0.94 2.92
N TRP A 51 -6.37 2.15 3.39
CA TRP A 51 -7.20 3.34 3.17
C TRP A 51 -6.45 4.44 2.44
N TYR A 52 -7.21 5.38 1.88
CA TYR A 52 -6.66 6.61 1.33
C TYR A 52 -5.82 7.36 2.37
N GLY A 53 -4.64 7.82 1.96
CA GLY A 53 -3.72 8.58 2.80
C GLY A 53 -2.73 7.72 3.59
N ASP A 54 -2.94 6.40 3.68
CA ASP A 54 -1.97 5.49 4.27
C ASP A 54 -0.66 5.49 3.47
N TYR A 55 0.43 5.16 4.14
CA TYR A 55 1.67 4.78 3.49
C TYR A 55 1.88 3.27 3.66
N ILE A 56 1.96 2.53 2.57
CA ILE A 56 2.38 1.12 2.63
C ILE A 56 3.90 1.09 2.80
N LEU A 57 4.37 0.33 3.79
CA LEU A 57 5.77 0.02 4.00
C LEU A 57 6.07 -1.37 3.47
N ALA A 58 7.03 -1.48 2.57
CA ALA A 58 7.46 -2.75 2.02
C ALA A 58 8.97 -2.79 1.83
N VAL A 59 9.54 -3.99 1.87
CA VAL A 59 10.96 -4.25 1.66
C VAL A 59 11.14 -5.12 0.43
N ALA A 60 12.05 -4.70 -0.44
CA ALA A 60 12.61 -5.58 -1.46
C ALA A 60 13.90 -6.21 -0.92
N LEU A 61 13.94 -7.54 -0.87
CA LEU A 61 15.12 -8.31 -0.46
C LEU A 61 16.21 -8.33 -1.54
N ASN A 62 15.83 -7.96 -2.76
CA ASN A 62 16.70 -7.68 -3.90
C ASN A 62 16.41 -6.26 -4.40
N SER A 63 17.40 -5.38 -4.42
CA SER A 63 17.24 -3.99 -4.87
C SER A 63 16.77 -3.89 -6.32
N ALA A 64 17.05 -4.88 -7.16
CA ALA A 64 16.56 -4.93 -8.55
C ALA A 64 15.03 -5.04 -8.63
N SER A 65 14.36 -5.53 -7.58
CA SER A 65 12.89 -5.66 -7.53
C SER A 65 12.18 -4.35 -7.15
N VAL A 66 12.91 -3.32 -6.70
CA VAL A 66 12.34 -2.05 -6.25
C VAL A 66 11.43 -1.39 -7.30
N PRO A 67 11.79 -1.30 -8.59
CA PRO A 67 10.91 -0.70 -9.60
C PRO A 67 9.60 -1.46 -9.77
N MET A 68 9.66 -2.79 -9.82
CA MET A 68 8.49 -3.65 -9.96
C MET A 68 7.60 -3.57 -8.72
N LEU A 69 8.19 -3.61 -7.53
CA LEU A 69 7.46 -3.45 -6.27
C LEU A 69 6.77 -2.08 -6.19
N SER A 70 7.47 -1.01 -6.56
CA SER A 70 6.91 0.34 -6.61
C SER A 70 5.75 0.42 -7.62
N PHE A 71 5.90 -0.18 -8.80
CA PHE A 71 4.85 -0.25 -9.81
C PHE A 71 3.59 -0.96 -9.30
N VAL A 72 3.76 -2.12 -8.67
CA VAL A 72 2.66 -2.90 -8.08
C VAL A 72 1.93 -2.09 -7.01
N LEU A 73 2.63 -1.48 -6.06
CA LEU A 73 2.01 -0.70 -4.99
C LEU A 73 1.38 0.62 -5.47
N ASN A 74 1.90 1.21 -6.54
CA ASN A 74 1.33 2.42 -7.16
C ASN A 74 0.24 2.15 -8.20
N LYS A 75 -0.24 0.90 -8.33
CA LYS A 75 -1.32 0.56 -9.27
C LYS A 75 -2.55 1.41 -8.97
N LYS A 76 -3.05 2.11 -9.98
CA LYS A 76 -4.22 2.98 -9.91
C LYS A 76 -5.29 2.50 -10.86
N HIS A 77 -6.54 2.83 -10.55
CA HIS A 77 -7.62 2.68 -11.50
C HIS A 77 -7.51 3.71 -12.64
N PRO A 78 -8.08 3.41 -13.83
CA PRO A 78 -8.14 4.36 -14.95
C PRO A 78 -8.89 5.65 -14.57
N ILE A 79 -8.66 6.73 -15.34
CA ILE A 79 -9.20 8.07 -15.08
C ILE A 79 -10.75 8.11 -15.03
N HIS A 80 -11.43 7.20 -15.74
CA HIS A 80 -12.90 7.08 -15.73
C HIS A 80 -13.46 6.26 -14.56
N TYR A 81 -12.60 5.82 -13.64
CA TYR A 81 -13.04 5.11 -12.45
C TYR A 81 -13.79 6.06 -11.52
N SER A 82 -15.09 5.83 -11.36
CA SER A 82 -15.90 6.50 -10.35
C SER A 82 -15.65 5.83 -9.01
N PRO A 83 -15.06 6.53 -8.02
CA PRO A 83 -14.79 5.97 -6.71
C PRO A 83 -16.11 5.91 -5.94
N LYS A 84 -16.91 4.86 -6.16
CA LYS A 84 -18.06 4.61 -5.28
C LYS A 84 -17.59 4.23 -3.87
N GLU A 85 -16.37 3.69 -3.71
CA GLU A 85 -15.94 3.00 -2.49
C GLU A 85 -14.44 3.12 -2.16
N CYS A 86 -13.72 4.13 -2.66
CA CYS A 86 -12.50 4.51 -1.95
C CYS A 86 -12.96 5.18 -0.66
N PHE A 87 -13.07 4.39 0.42
CA PHE A 87 -13.54 4.82 1.74
C PHE A 87 -12.70 6.01 2.23
N ILE A 88 -13.06 7.20 1.80
CA ILE A 88 -12.71 8.46 2.44
C ILE A 88 -13.36 8.31 3.80
N LYS A 89 -12.54 8.09 4.83
CA LYS A 89 -13.02 8.11 6.19
C LYS A 89 -13.67 9.49 6.35
N ASN A 90 -14.99 9.54 6.53
CA ASN A 90 -15.63 10.79 6.94
C ASN A 90 -14.91 11.21 8.22
N SER A 91 -14.23 12.34 8.15
CA SER A 91 -13.67 13.01 9.32
C SER A 91 -14.85 13.51 10.15
N THR A 92 -15.49 12.61 10.90
CA THR A 92 -16.31 12.98 12.04
C THR A 92 -15.41 12.99 13.26
N ILE A 93 -14.82 14.15 13.52
CA ILE A 93 -15.03 15.04 14.68
C ILE A 93 -14.18 16.29 14.42
#